data_AF-A0A7X9AGR7-F1
#
_entry.id   AF-A0A7X9AGR7-F1
#
_cell.length_a   1.000
_cell.length_b   1.000
_cell.length_c   1.000
_cell.angle_alpha   90.00
_cell.angle_beta   90.00
_cell.angle_gamma   90.00
#
_symmetry.space_group_name_H-M   'P 1'
#
loop_
_entity.id
_entity.type
_entity.pdbx_description
1 polymer ?
#
loop_
_entity_poly.entity_id
_entity_poly.type
_entity_poly.pdbx_seq_one_letter_code
_entity_poly.pdbx_strand_id
1 'polypeptide(L)'
;MSRPSRSPHLKRDLPRLLQSRSWPLPNLQDLEEERELDLIPVKEVVLFPHLIIPLMVGRERSVRALERALEAERGLVVVTQKDPSQEAPARRDLHS
;
A
#
# COMPACT_ATOMS: atom_id res chain seq x y z
N MET A 1 -4.31 -32.95 -10.73
CA MET A 1 -3.60 -33.00 -9.44
C MET A 1 -2.16 -32.53 -9.66
N SER A 2 -1.58 -31.90 -8.64
CA SER A 2 -0.15 -31.60 -8.45
C SER A 2 0.42 -30.29 -9.01
N ARG A 3 0.95 -29.50 -8.08
CA ARG A 3 1.74 -28.26 -8.22
C ARG A 3 3.04 -28.50 -9.01
N PRO A 4 3.59 -27.48 -9.70
CA PRO A 4 5.04 -27.31 -9.84
C PRO A 4 5.47 -26.07 -9.02
N SER A 5 6.29 -26.23 -7.98
CA SER A 5 7.75 -26.41 -8.01
C SER A 5 8.49 -25.13 -8.38
N ARG A 6 9.27 -24.63 -7.41
CA ARG A 6 10.08 -23.40 -7.46
C ARG A 6 11.09 -23.48 -8.62
N SER A 7 11.14 -22.45 -9.46
CA SER A 7 12.16 -22.30 -10.51
C SER A 7 13.19 -21.22 -10.13
N PRO A 8 14.48 -21.56 -9.95
CA PRO A 8 15.55 -20.66 -9.49
C PRO A 8 16.12 -19.71 -10.57
N HIS A 9 15.43 -19.53 -11.70
CA HIS A 9 16.03 -19.02 -12.94
C HIS A 9 15.93 -17.50 -13.15
N LEU A 10 15.23 -16.77 -12.26
CA LEU A 10 14.96 -15.34 -12.46
C LEU A 10 16.22 -14.46 -12.54
N LYS A 11 17.38 -14.94 -12.06
CA LYS A 11 18.65 -14.22 -12.15
C LYS A 11 19.38 -14.35 -13.51
N ARG A 12 19.02 -15.32 -14.37
CA ARG A 12 19.75 -15.58 -15.64
C ARG A 12 19.22 -14.77 -16.83
N ASP A 13 17.97 -14.31 -16.78
CA ASP A 13 17.33 -13.58 -17.88
C ASP A 13 17.36 -12.05 -17.71
N LEU A 14 17.86 -11.57 -16.57
CA LEU A 14 18.06 -10.15 -16.28
C LEU A 14 18.84 -9.39 -17.39
N PRO A 15 19.89 -9.96 -18.01
CA PRO A 15 20.61 -9.26 -19.08
C PRO A 15 19.77 -9.00 -20.33
N ARG A 16 18.76 -9.83 -20.61
CA ARG A 16 17.89 -9.67 -21.79
C ARG A 16 16.74 -8.70 -21.55
N LEU A 17 16.21 -8.67 -20.33
CA LEU A 17 15.14 -7.72 -19.95
C LEU A 17 15.63 -6.28 -19.91
N LEU A 18 16.91 -6.05 -19.57
CA LEU A 18 17.54 -4.73 -19.64
C LEU A 18 17.84 -4.26 -21.08
N GLN A 19 17.83 -5.17 -22.06
CA GLN A 19 18.07 -4.86 -23.47
C GLN A 19 16.79 -4.53 -24.24
N SER A 20 15.61 -4.90 -23.72
CA SER A 20 14.34 -4.40 -24.25
C SER A 20 14.13 -2.96 -23.76
N ARG A 21 14.41 -2.00 -24.66
CA ARG A 21 14.25 -0.55 -24.47
C ARG A 21 12.81 -0.06 -24.15
N SER A 22 11.93 -0.95 -23.72
CA SER A 22 10.51 -0.68 -23.48
C SER A 22 10.07 -0.97 -22.05
N TRP A 23 10.99 -1.12 -21.10
CA TRP A 23 10.63 -1.06 -19.69
C TRP A 23 10.46 0.41 -19.31
N PRO A 24 9.25 0.90 -18.98
CA PRO A 24 9.10 2.19 -18.34
C PRO A 24 9.71 2.05 -16.95
N LEU A 25 11.00 2.34 -16.84
CA LEU A 25 11.61 2.50 -15.53
C LEU A 25 10.86 3.65 -14.88
N PRO A 26 10.24 3.47 -13.69
CA PRO A 26 9.84 4.62 -12.90
C PRO A 26 11.07 5.53 -12.80
N ASN A 27 10.85 6.86 -12.85
CA ASN A 27 11.96 7.78 -12.74
C ASN A 27 12.70 7.44 -11.45
N LEU A 28 14.03 7.27 -11.50
CA LEU A 28 14.80 6.88 -10.31
C LEU A 28 14.67 7.94 -9.21
N GLN A 29 14.36 9.19 -9.59
CA GLN A 29 14.04 10.29 -8.69
C GLN A 29 12.70 10.07 -7.94
N ASP A 30 11.75 9.33 -8.52
CA ASP A 30 10.49 8.97 -7.86
C ASP A 30 10.67 7.81 -6.85
N LEU A 31 11.80 7.09 -6.91
CA LEU A 31 12.09 5.94 -6.04
C LEU A 31 12.74 6.32 -4.71
N GLU A 32 13.10 7.59 -4.52
CA GLU A 32 13.94 8.05 -3.40
C GLU A 32 13.22 9.01 -2.42
N GLU A 33 11.95 9.32 -2.65
CA GLU A 33 11.21 10.15 -1.70
C GLU A 33 10.66 9.30 -0.54
N GLU A 34 11.34 9.36 0.61
CA GLU A 34 10.72 9.00 1.88
C GLU A 34 9.55 9.96 2.14
N ARG A 35 8.32 9.51 1.86
CA ARG A 35 7.12 10.31 2.07
C ARG A 35 6.45 9.93 3.38
N GLU A 36 6.28 10.92 4.26
CA GLU A 36 5.40 10.78 5.42
C GLU A 36 3.94 10.92 5.00
N LEU A 37 3.21 9.81 5.06
CA LEU A 37 1.78 9.74 4.74
C LEU A 37 0.96 9.46 6.00
N ASP A 38 -0.23 10.04 6.05
CA ASP A 38 -1.22 9.70 7.08
C ASP A 38 -1.79 8.30 6.85
N LEU A 39 -2.11 7.61 7.95
CA LEU A 39 -2.62 6.24 7.91
C LEU A 39 -4.02 6.18 8.53
N ILE A 40 -4.95 5.53 7.84
CA ILE A 40 -6.27 5.18 8.38
C ILE A 40 -6.41 3.66 8.47
N PRO A 41 -6.63 3.12 9.67
CA PRO A 41 -6.84 1.70 9.83
C PRO A 41 -8.29 1.32 9.52
N VAL A 42 -8.50 0.38 8.58
CA VAL A 42 -9.82 -0.13 8.18
C VAL A 42 -10.06 -1.54 8.73
N LYS A 43 -11.32 -1.89 8.98
CA LYS A 43 -11.69 -3.15 9.64
C LYS A 43 -12.10 -4.25 8.67
N GLU A 44 -12.98 -3.91 7.73
CA GLU A 44 -13.76 -4.93 7.00
C GLU A 44 -13.51 -4.90 5.49
N VAL A 45 -12.62 -4.01 5.02
CA VAL A 45 -12.40 -3.78 3.59
C VAL A 45 -10.92 -3.80 3.25
N VAL A 46 -10.60 -4.44 2.13
CA VAL A 46 -9.29 -4.35 1.47
C VAL A 46 -9.50 -3.59 0.18
N LEU A 47 -8.75 -2.49 0.02
CA LEU A 47 -8.83 -1.66 -1.17
C LEU A 47 -7.77 -2.11 -2.17
N PHE A 48 -8.18 -2.27 -3.43
CA PHE A 48 -7.28 -2.43 -4.55
C PHE A 48 -7.28 -1.15 -5.40
N PRO A 49 -6.19 -0.88 -6.13
CA PRO A 49 -6.15 0.22 -7.09
C PRO A 49 -7.36 0.21 -8.04
N HIS A 50 -7.79 1.41 -8.46
CA HIS A 50 -8.92 1.64 -9.36
C HIS A 50 -10.33 1.42 -8.77
N LEU A 51 -10.45 1.08 -7.49
CA LEU A 51 -11.75 1.03 -6.82
C LEU A 51 -12.22 2.42 -6.36
N ILE A 52 -13.48 2.74 -6.60
CA ILE A 52 -14.16 3.91 -6.04
C ILE A 52 -15.25 3.41 -5.11
N ILE A 53 -15.03 3.52 -3.80
CA ILE A 53 -16.00 3.12 -2.78
C ILE A 53 -16.14 4.21 -1.71
N PRO A 54 -17.35 4.48 -1.20
CA PRO A 54 -17.54 5.36 -0.07
C PRO A 54 -17.08 4.68 1.22
N LEU A 55 -16.31 5.39 2.03
CA LEU A 55 -15.85 4.95 3.35
C LEU A 55 -16.42 5.87 4.43
N MET A 56 -16.98 5.28 5.49
CA MET A 56 -17.41 6.04 6.66
C MET A 56 -16.26 6.13 7.67
N VAL A 57 -15.85 7.35 7.99
CA VAL A 57 -14.79 7.63 8.97
C VAL A 57 -15.42 8.28 10.20
N GLY A 58 -15.46 7.57 11.33
CA GLY A 58 -16.11 8.05 12.55
C GLY A 58 -15.18 8.26 13.76
N ARG A 59 -13.95 7.73 13.72
CA ARG A 59 -12.99 7.90 14.83
C ARG A 59 -12.27 9.24 14.68
N GLU A 60 -12.24 10.05 15.73
CA GLU A 60 -11.61 11.37 15.67
C GLU A 60 -10.18 11.35 15.13
N ARG A 61 -9.38 10.33 15.51
CA ARG A 61 -7.99 10.19 15.02
C ARG A 61 -7.94 9.96 13.51
N SER A 62 -8.89 9.22 12.96
CA SER A 62 -8.98 8.95 11.53
C SER A 62 -9.50 10.16 10.76
N VAL A 63 -10.44 10.92 11.34
CA VAL A 63 -10.92 12.20 10.76
C VAL A 63 -9.77 13.18 10.64
N ARG A 64 -9.00 13.40 11.71
CA ARG A 64 -7.82 14.29 11.68
C ARG A 64 -6.75 13.83 10.68
N ALA A 65 -6.52 12.52 10.58
CA ALA A 65 -5.58 11.97 9.59
C ALA A 65 -6.05 12.25 8.15
N LEU A 66 -7.35 12.13 7.89
CA LEU A 66 -7.95 12.46 6.60
C LEU A 66 -7.83 13.95 6.27
N GLU A 67 -8.19 14.82 7.23
CA GLU A 67 -8.09 16.28 7.06
C GLU A 67 -6.67 16.71 6.73
N ARG A 68 -5.66 16.23 7.49
CA ARG A 68 -4.24 16.54 7.21
C ARG A 68 -3.77 16.03 5.86
N ALA A 69 -4.24 14.86 5.43
CA ALA A 69 -3.89 14.33 4.11
C ALA A 69 -4.48 15.17 2.97
N LEU A 70 -5.73 15.62 3.13
CA LEU A 70 -6.40 16.50 2.17
C LEU A 70 -5.74 17.88 2.11
N GLU A 71 -5.44 18.48 3.27
CA GLU A 71 -4.78 19.78 3.37
C GLU A 71 -3.38 19.80 2.74
N ALA A 72 -2.63 18.71 2.91
CA ALA A 72 -1.29 18.57 2.34
C ALA A 72 -1.29 18.06 0.89
N GLU A 73 -2.47 17.90 0.26
CA GLU A 73 -2.65 17.31 -1.07
C GLU A 73 -1.85 16.01 -1.26
N ARG A 74 -1.71 15.23 -0.19
CA ARG A 74 -0.88 14.03 -0.14
C ARG A 74 -1.74 12.77 -0.14
N GLY A 75 -1.13 11.68 -0.60
CA GLY A 75 -1.73 10.37 -0.49
C GLY A 75 -2.00 9.98 0.96
N LEU A 76 -3.00 9.11 1.15
CA LEU A 76 -3.29 8.47 2.43
C LEU A 76 -3.06 6.97 2.29
N VAL A 77 -2.53 6.35 3.33
CA VAL A 77 -2.36 4.90 3.39
C VAL A 77 -3.51 4.29 4.16
N VAL A 78 -4.14 3.28 3.57
CA VAL A 78 -5.19 2.48 4.21
C VAL A 78 -4.63 1.12 4.55
N VAL A 79 -4.75 0.71 5.81
CA VAL A 79 -4.21 -0.57 6.30
C VAL A 79 -5.27 -1.33 7.07
N THR A 80 -5.35 -2.63 6.87
CA THR A 80 -6.27 -3.49 7.63
C THR A 80 -5.76 -3.72 9.06
N GLN A 81 -6.71 -3.79 9.99
CA GLN A 81 -6.45 -4.18 11.38
C GLN A 81 -6.54 -5.70 11.51
N LYS A 82 -5.73 -6.28 12.41
CA LYS A 82 -5.80 -7.71 12.75
C LYS A 82 -7.06 -8.04 13.55
N ASP A 83 -7.43 -7.16 14.48
CA ASP A 83 -8.64 -7.28 15.31
C ASP A 83 -9.59 -6.11 15.00
N PRO A 84 -10.76 -6.37 14.39
CA PRO A 84 -11.72 -5.32 14.07
C PRO A 84 -12.44 -4.75 15.32
N SER A 85 -12.42 -5.44 16.46
CA SER A 85 -13.02 -4.93 17.70
C SER A 85 -12.17 -3.83 18.35
N GLN A 86 -10.88 -3.75 18.01
CA GLN A 86 -9.97 -2.82 18.65
C GLN A 86 -10.19 -1.36 18.19
N GLU A 87 -10.32 -0.45 19.15
CA GLU A 87 -10.63 0.97 18.87
C GLU A 87 -9.41 1.82 18.54
N ALA A 88 -8.31 1.59 19.26
CA ALA A 88 -7.07 2.31 19.10
C ALA A 88 -5.94 1.32 18.76
N PRO A 89 -5.87 0.83 17.51
CA PRO A 89 -4.84 -0.12 17.12
C PRO A 89 -3.44 0.50 17.25
N ALA A 90 -2.52 -0.24 17.86
CA ALA A 90 -1.11 0.08 17.81
C ALA A 90 -0.50 -0.47 16.51
N ARG A 91 0.72 -0.03 16.18
CA ARG A 91 1.43 -0.48 14.97
C ARG A 91 1.51 -2.01 14.84
N ARG A 92 1.67 -2.73 15.96
CA ARG A 92 1.72 -4.20 16.00
C ARG A 92 0.40 -4.88 15.64
N ASP A 93 -0.71 -4.15 15.73
CA ASP A 93 -2.06 -4.65 15.50
C ASP A 93 -2.53 -4.43 14.05
N LEU A 94 -1.66 -3.84 13.22
CA LEU A 94 -1.89 -3.61 11.80
C LEU A 94 -1.19 -4.70 10.96
N HIS A 95 -1.71 -4.95 9.78
CA HIS A 95 -1.01 -5.72 8.75
C HIS A 95 0.13 -4.90 8.13
N SER A 96 1.24 -5.55 7.77
CA SER A 96 2.48 -4.94 7.25
C SER A 96 2.87 -5.51 5.90
#